data_AF-A0A9D8NF03-F1
#
_entry.id   AF-A0A9D8NF03-F1
#
_cell.length_a   1.000
_cell.length_b   1.000
_cell.length_c   1.000
_cell.angle_alpha   90.00
_cell.angle_beta   90.00
_cell.angle_gamma   90.00
#
_symmetry.space_group_name_H-M   'P 1'
#
loop_
_entity.id
_entity.type
_entity.pdbx_description
1 polymer ?
#
loop_
_entity_poly.entity_id
_entity_poly.type
_entity_poly.pdbx_seq_one_letter_code
_entity_poly.pdbx_strand_id
1 'polypeptide(L)'
;MARQLRKDRGSSMVETVIAVSLMGLVVAGVLGAMWSSVRLSRFSDDQAKVEAVLGSAADRLANYAYIPCPTLSGHGGYLPIVQAAAGTVDWPVSTVALVSLRHWSPTSPSQGTWVTANGLTAGECNESASLTTARTLQLITISVTSPSGYSKTLEVVKNNVFARVIS
;
A
#
# COMPACT_ATOMS: atom_id res chain seq x y z
N MET A 1 -9.57 -59.26 -54.38
CA MET A 1 -9.53 -58.80 -52.98
C MET A 1 -8.10 -58.78 -52.50
N ALA A 2 -7.42 -57.63 -52.53
CA ALA A 2 -6.06 -57.49 -52.02
C ALA A 2 -6.12 -57.20 -50.51
N ARG A 3 -5.68 -58.16 -49.69
CA ARG A 3 -5.62 -58.04 -48.23
C ARG A 3 -4.39 -57.19 -47.89
N GLN A 4 -4.60 -55.93 -47.51
CA GLN A 4 -3.52 -55.12 -46.94
C GLN A 4 -3.08 -55.77 -45.62
N LEU A 5 -1.90 -56.39 -45.63
CA LEU A 5 -1.19 -56.79 -44.42
C LEU A 5 -0.79 -55.50 -43.70
N ARG A 6 -1.55 -55.14 -42.65
CA ARG A 6 -1.08 -54.18 -41.65
C ARG A 6 0.24 -54.72 -41.11
N LYS A 7 1.32 -54.04 -41.46
CA LYS A 7 2.64 -54.27 -40.88
C LYS A 7 2.55 -53.76 -39.46
N ASP A 8 2.36 -54.65 -38.49
CA ASP A 8 2.54 -54.32 -37.08
C ASP A 8 3.98 -53.85 -36.91
N ARG A 9 4.17 -52.52 -36.94
CA ARG A 9 5.42 -51.88 -36.59
C ARG A 9 5.56 -52.04 -35.09
N GLY A 10 6.35 -53.03 -34.66
CA GLY A 10 6.81 -53.11 -33.28
C GLY A 10 7.42 -51.76 -32.88
N SER A 11 7.02 -51.25 -31.71
CA SER A 11 7.50 -49.98 -31.19
C SER A 11 9.03 -49.96 -31.17
N SER A 12 9.65 -48.98 -31.83
CA SER A 12 11.10 -48.85 -31.79
C SER A 12 11.54 -48.21 -30.47
N MET A 13 12.71 -48.61 -29.95
CA MET A 13 13.32 -47.99 -28.75
C MET A 13 13.45 -46.46 -28.87
N VAL A 14 13.63 -45.94 -30.08
CA VAL A 14 13.74 -44.50 -30.33
C VAL A 14 12.38 -43.80 -30.15
N GLU A 15 11.29 -44.42 -30.59
CA GLU A 15 9.94 -43.86 -30.49
C GLU A 15 9.46 -43.77 -29.03
N THR A 16 9.81 -44.77 -28.21
CA THR A 16 9.52 -44.72 -26.77
C THR A 16 10.32 -43.65 -26.05
N VAL A 17 11.61 -43.47 -26.37
CA VAL A 17 12.44 -42.40 -25.79
C VAL A 17 11.92 -41.01 -26.17
N ILE A 18 11.50 -40.82 -27.42
CA ILE A 18 10.88 -39.55 -27.87
C ILE A 18 9.55 -39.32 -27.16
N ALA A 19 8.71 -40.34 -27.01
CA ALA A 19 7.43 -40.20 -26.31
C ALA A 19 7.63 -39.81 -24.83
N VAL A 20 8.58 -40.45 -24.14
CA VAL A 20 8.88 -40.15 -22.73
C VAL A 20 9.49 -38.76 -22.58
N SER A 21 10.38 -38.33 -23.48
CA SER A 21 10.97 -36.99 -23.41
C SER A 21 9.93 -35.90 -23.67
N LEU A 22 9.02 -36.09 -24.63
CA LEU A 22 7.90 -35.18 -24.88
C LEU A 22 6.95 -35.10 -23.68
N MET A 23 6.59 -36.23 -23.06
CA MET A 23 5.79 -36.22 -21.84
C MET A 23 6.52 -35.49 -20.69
N GLY A 24 7.83 -35.71 -20.54
CA GLY A 24 8.64 -35.01 -19.56
C GLY A 24 8.66 -33.49 -19.74
N LEU A 25 8.79 -33.02 -20.98
CA LEU A 25 8.73 -31.58 -21.30
C LEU A 25 7.35 -30.98 -20.96
N VAL A 26 6.27 -31.68 -21.26
CA VAL A 26 4.91 -31.23 -20.91
C VAL A 26 4.76 -31.11 -19.40
N VAL A 27 5.17 -32.14 -18.65
CA VAL A 27 5.09 -32.13 -17.18
C VAL A 27 5.93 -31.00 -16.58
N ALA A 28 7.15 -30.79 -17.09
CA ALA A 28 8.01 -29.69 -16.65
C ALA A 28 7.36 -28.31 -16.90
N GLY A 29 6.72 -28.13 -18.06
CA GLY A 29 5.98 -26.91 -18.38
C GLY A 29 4.82 -26.65 -17.41
N VAL A 30 4.03 -27.68 -17.09
CA VAL A 30 2.90 -27.57 -16.15
C VAL A 30 3.40 -27.21 -14.74
N LEU A 31 4.46 -27.87 -14.25
CA LEU A 31 5.03 -27.54 -12.96
C LEU A 31 5.57 -26.11 -12.92
N GLY A 32 6.27 -25.67 -13.97
CA GLY A 32 6.75 -24.28 -14.06
C GLY A 32 5.63 -23.24 -14.00
N ALA A 33 4.52 -23.51 -14.70
CA ALA A 33 3.33 -22.64 -14.67
C ALA A 33 2.70 -22.60 -13.26
N MET A 34 2.58 -23.76 -12.60
CA MET A 34 2.01 -23.85 -11.25
C MET A 34 2.86 -23.08 -10.22
N TRP A 35 4.19 -23.21 -10.30
CA TRP A 35 5.11 -22.45 -9.44
C TRP A 35 4.98 -20.94 -9.63
N SER A 36 4.82 -20.50 -10.88
CA SER A 36 4.63 -19.09 -11.22
C SER A 36 3.31 -18.56 -10.66
N SER A 37 2.24 -19.35 -10.78
CA SER A 37 0.92 -19.02 -10.23
C SER A 37 0.96 -18.85 -8.71
N VAL A 38 1.59 -19.76 -7.98
CA VAL A 38 1.73 -19.66 -6.51
C VAL A 38 2.48 -18.41 -6.08
N ARG A 39 3.56 -18.05 -6.80
CA ARG A 39 4.30 -16.81 -6.51
C ARG A 39 3.46 -15.57 -6.78
N LEU A 40 2.72 -15.56 -7.89
CA LEU A 40 1.85 -14.45 -8.24
C LEU A 40 0.73 -14.27 -7.22
N SER A 41 0.13 -15.36 -6.73
CA SER A 41 -0.90 -15.32 -5.69
C SER A 41 -0.40 -14.66 -4.40
N ARG A 42 0.78 -15.06 -3.90
CA ARG A 42 1.36 -14.45 -2.69
C ARG A 42 1.62 -12.95 -2.86
N PHE A 43 2.14 -12.56 -4.01
CA PHE A 43 2.38 -11.15 -4.31
C PHE A 43 1.08 -10.36 -4.39
N SER A 44 0.03 -10.93 -4.98
CA SER A 44 -1.30 -10.33 -5.03
C SER A 44 -1.91 -10.18 -3.63
N ASP A 45 -1.78 -11.19 -2.78
CA ASP A 45 -2.29 -11.14 -1.40
C ASP A 45 -1.60 -10.06 -0.58
N ASP A 46 -0.28 -9.92 -0.74
CA ASP A 46 0.50 -8.88 -0.04
C ASP A 46 0.12 -7.48 -0.50
N GLN A 47 -0.11 -7.29 -1.80
CA GLN A 47 -0.60 -6.02 -2.34
C GLN A 47 -1.97 -5.67 -1.76
N ALA A 48 -2.90 -6.62 -1.77
CA ALA A 48 -4.26 -6.41 -1.26
C ALA A 48 -4.24 -6.03 0.23
N LYS A 49 -3.40 -6.69 1.03
CA LYS A 49 -3.23 -6.35 2.46
C LYS A 49 -2.64 -4.96 2.65
N VAL A 50 -1.61 -4.59 1.90
CA VAL A 50 -1.03 -3.23 1.98
C VAL A 50 -2.06 -2.16 1.62
N GLU A 51 -2.87 -2.38 0.58
CA GLU A 51 -3.93 -1.45 0.20
C GLU A 51 -5.04 -1.35 1.25
N ALA A 52 -5.43 -2.48 1.86
CA ALA A 52 -6.39 -2.49 2.96
C ALA A 52 -5.87 -1.70 4.18
N VAL A 53 -4.59 -1.87 4.56
CA VAL A 53 -3.98 -1.12 5.66
C VAL A 53 -3.86 0.36 5.32
N LEU A 54 -3.42 0.71 4.10
CA LEU A 54 -3.33 2.11 3.66
C LEU A 54 -4.71 2.79 3.64
N GLY A 55 -5.74 2.11 3.14
CA GLY A 55 -7.10 2.60 3.14
C GLY A 55 -7.63 2.81 4.56
N SER A 56 -7.41 1.84 5.46
CA SER A 56 -7.79 1.96 6.87
C SER A 56 -7.03 3.09 7.58
N ALA A 57 -5.74 3.25 7.30
CA ALA A 57 -4.92 4.34 7.83
C ALA A 57 -5.43 5.71 7.36
N ALA A 58 -5.77 5.84 6.08
CA ALA A 58 -6.32 7.07 5.51
C ALA A 58 -7.70 7.41 6.12
N ASP A 59 -8.58 6.42 6.27
CA ASP A 59 -9.90 6.61 6.88
C ASP A 59 -9.78 7.07 8.35
N ARG A 60 -8.93 6.41 9.13
CA ARG A 60 -8.65 6.81 10.51
C ARG A 60 -8.08 8.22 10.58
N LEU A 61 -7.18 8.57 9.67
CA LEU A 61 -6.60 9.89 9.60
C LEU A 61 -7.62 10.97 9.23
N ALA A 62 -8.52 10.68 8.29
CA ALA A 62 -9.58 11.58 7.86
C ALA A 62 -10.60 11.83 8.98
N ASN A 63 -10.97 10.79 9.74
CA ASN A 63 -11.93 10.88 10.85
C ASN A 63 -11.36 11.46 12.14
N TYR A 64 -10.03 11.50 12.29
CA TYR A 64 -9.40 12.05 13.49
C TYR A 64 -9.50 13.59 13.54
N ALA A 65 -9.40 14.19 14.71
CA ALA A 65 -9.37 15.66 14.85
C ALA A 65 -8.16 16.28 14.12
N TYR A 66 -8.29 17.53 13.68
CA TYR A 66 -7.17 18.30 13.14
C TYR A 66 -6.25 18.72 14.27
N ILE A 67 -4.95 18.45 14.13
CA ILE A 67 -3.91 18.91 15.06
C ILE A 67 -3.12 20.02 14.36
N PRO A 68 -3.01 21.25 14.92
CA PRO A 68 -2.31 22.38 14.28
C PRO A 68 -0.78 22.21 14.22
N CYS A 69 -0.19 21.56 15.22
CA CYS A 69 1.26 21.35 15.31
C CYS A 69 1.61 19.87 15.60
N PRO A 70 1.38 18.97 14.63
CA PRO A 70 1.65 17.55 14.81
C PRO A 70 3.15 17.25 14.68
N THR A 71 3.67 16.38 15.53
CA THR A 71 5.03 15.85 15.42
C THR A 71 5.06 14.60 14.55
N LEU A 72 6.07 14.46 13.69
CA LEU A 72 6.33 13.24 12.89
C LEU A 72 6.71 12.04 13.78
N SER A 73 7.42 12.32 14.87
CA SER A 73 8.07 11.32 15.72
C SER A 73 7.63 11.54 17.16
N GLY A 74 6.50 10.95 17.55
CA GLY A 74 5.98 11.05 18.91
C GLY A 74 4.53 10.61 19.05
N HIS A 75 4.13 10.29 20.28
CA HIS A 75 2.75 9.91 20.62
C HIS A 75 1.74 11.07 20.51
N GLY A 76 2.20 12.32 20.34
CA GLY A 76 1.37 13.52 20.25
C GLY A 76 0.96 13.94 18.83
N GLY A 77 1.09 13.05 17.83
CA GLY A 77 0.78 13.35 16.43
C GLY A 77 -0.19 12.36 15.79
N TYR A 78 -0.19 12.28 14.46
CA TYR A 78 -1.01 11.34 13.71
C TYR A 78 -0.47 9.90 13.71
N LEU A 79 0.80 9.71 14.09
CA LEU A 79 1.48 8.42 14.06
C LEU A 79 0.72 7.28 14.78
N PRO A 80 0.28 7.40 16.05
CA PRO A 80 -0.42 6.30 16.73
C PRO A 80 -1.75 5.92 16.06
N ILE A 81 -2.45 6.88 15.45
CA ILE A 81 -3.73 6.66 14.77
C ILE A 81 -3.52 5.90 13.46
N VAL A 82 -2.50 6.27 12.70
CA VAL A 82 -2.13 5.61 11.44
C VAL A 82 -1.57 4.20 11.73
N GLN A 83 -0.76 4.04 12.78
CA GLN A 83 -0.21 2.75 13.19
C GLN A 83 -1.28 1.77 13.68
N ALA A 84 -2.38 2.25 14.25
CA ALA A 84 -3.52 1.40 14.63
C ALA A 84 -4.17 0.68 13.42
N ALA A 85 -3.95 1.16 12.19
CA ALA A 85 -4.42 0.49 10.98
C ALA A 85 -3.71 -0.85 10.70
N ALA A 86 -2.50 -1.04 11.23
CA ALA A 86 -1.76 -2.32 11.10
C ALA A 86 -2.54 -3.49 11.72
N GLY A 87 -3.35 -3.22 12.76
CA GLY A 87 -4.19 -4.22 13.42
C GLY A 87 -5.30 -4.79 12.54
N THR A 88 -5.66 -4.14 11.43
CA THR A 88 -6.69 -4.64 10.49
C THR A 88 -6.28 -5.95 9.81
N VAL A 89 -4.98 -6.19 9.68
CA VAL A 89 -4.41 -7.40 9.04
C VAL A 89 -3.46 -8.16 9.98
N ASP A 90 -3.51 -7.85 11.29
CA ASP A 90 -2.65 -8.42 12.33
C ASP A 90 -1.14 -8.27 12.03
N TRP A 91 -0.75 -7.07 11.59
CA TRP A 91 0.65 -6.73 11.35
C TRP A 91 1.25 -5.94 12.51
N PRO A 92 2.57 -6.05 12.73
CA PRO A 92 3.27 -5.18 13.66
C PRO A 92 3.07 -3.71 13.30
N VAL A 93 2.87 -2.86 14.30
CA VAL A 93 2.71 -1.40 14.11
C VAL A 93 3.92 -0.74 13.43
N SER A 94 5.09 -1.38 13.47
CA SER A 94 6.31 -0.93 12.76
C SER A 94 6.20 -1.01 11.24
N THR A 95 5.23 -1.75 10.70
CA THR A 95 4.98 -1.83 9.25
C THR A 95 4.40 -0.55 8.69
N VAL A 96 3.84 0.31 9.55
CA VAL A 96 3.20 1.56 9.16
C VAL A 96 4.00 2.73 9.71
N ALA A 97 4.42 3.61 8.80
CA ALA A 97 5.23 4.78 9.12
C ALA A 97 4.61 6.04 8.53
N LEU A 98 4.75 7.14 9.28
CA LEU A 98 4.42 8.47 8.78
C LEU A 98 5.71 9.07 8.20
N VAL A 99 5.76 9.23 6.88
CA VAL A 99 6.98 9.59 6.14
C VAL A 99 7.20 11.09 6.17
N SER A 100 6.14 11.84 5.90
CA SER A 100 6.25 13.29 5.78
C SER A 100 4.95 13.97 6.18
N LEU A 101 5.10 15.19 6.66
CA LEU A 101 4.00 16.07 7.00
C LEU A 101 4.37 17.46 6.49
N ARG A 102 3.53 17.98 5.60
CA ARG A 102 3.70 19.29 5.00
C ARG A 102 2.44 20.12 5.21
N HIS A 103 2.61 21.42 5.23
CA HIS A 103 1.57 22.40 5.42
C HIS A 103 1.41 23.21 4.14
N TRP A 104 0.18 23.56 3.81
CA TRP A 104 -0.08 24.45 2.69
C TRP A 104 0.34 25.87 3.06
N SER A 105 1.22 26.46 2.26
CA SER A 105 1.57 27.88 2.34
C SER A 105 1.08 28.58 1.08
N PRO A 106 0.01 29.38 1.15
CA PRO A 106 -0.44 30.15 0.00
C PRO A 106 0.55 31.27 -0.32
N THR A 107 0.88 31.41 -1.59
CA THR A 107 1.64 32.54 -2.13
C THR A 107 0.72 33.59 -2.75
N SER A 108 -0.50 33.18 -3.11
CA SER A 108 -1.60 34.03 -3.57
C SER A 108 -2.95 33.36 -3.26
N PRO A 109 -4.11 34.00 -3.52
CA PRO A 109 -5.43 33.40 -3.26
C PRO A 109 -5.71 32.11 -4.04
N SER A 110 -5.02 31.88 -5.15
CA SER A 110 -5.21 30.72 -6.05
C SER A 110 -3.95 29.87 -6.23
N GLN A 111 -2.85 30.22 -5.55
CA GLN A 111 -1.58 29.50 -5.66
C GLN A 111 -0.93 29.34 -4.29
N GLY A 112 -0.19 28.26 -4.13
CA GLY A 112 0.57 27.99 -2.92
C GLY A 112 1.51 26.82 -3.12
N THR A 113 2.27 26.52 -2.08
CA THR A 113 3.26 25.45 -2.07
C THR A 113 3.21 24.69 -0.75
N TRP A 114 3.60 23.43 -0.79
CA TRP A 114 3.70 22.58 0.40
C TRP A 114 5.05 22.76 1.08
N VAL A 115 5.03 23.22 2.33
CA VAL A 115 6.23 23.49 3.14
C VAL A 115 6.27 22.57 4.35
N THR A 116 7.47 22.24 4.83
CA THR A 116 7.64 21.40 6.03
C THR A 116 7.35 22.17 7.32
N ALA A 117 7.71 23.46 7.37
CA ALA A 117 7.39 24.33 8.50
C ALA A 117 5.92 24.78 8.42
N ASN A 118 5.15 24.56 9.49
CA ASN A 118 3.81 25.14 9.64
C ASN A 118 3.85 26.66 9.81
N GLY A 119 5.02 27.21 10.18
CA GLY A 119 5.27 28.62 10.46
C GLY A 119 4.34 29.22 11.51
N LEU A 120 3.79 28.38 12.40
CA LEU A 120 3.09 28.76 13.61
C LEU A 120 4.09 28.74 14.77
N THR A 121 4.00 29.71 15.67
CA THR A 121 4.76 29.73 16.91
C THR A 121 4.12 28.82 17.96
N ALA A 122 4.86 28.44 19.01
CA ALA A 122 4.37 27.51 20.03
C ALA A 122 3.08 27.97 20.74
N GLY A 123 2.86 29.29 20.84
CA GLY A 123 1.61 29.86 21.39
C GLY A 123 0.42 29.80 20.43
N GLU A 124 0.68 29.64 19.14
CA GLU A 124 -0.33 29.52 18.07
C GLU A 124 -0.64 28.05 17.74
N CYS A 125 0.04 27.10 18.41
CA CYS A 125 -0.25 25.67 18.34
C CYS A 125 -1.46 25.25 19.19
N ASN A 126 -2.41 26.16 19.43
CA ASN A 126 -3.65 25.86 20.15
C ASN A 126 -4.78 25.50 19.18
N GLU A 127 -5.80 24.79 19.68
CA GLU A 127 -6.98 24.38 18.90
C GLU A 127 -7.78 25.58 18.34
N SER A 128 -7.45 26.80 18.78
CA SER A 128 -8.05 28.07 18.38
C SER A 128 -7.31 28.77 17.24
N ALA A 129 -6.28 28.15 16.64
CA ALA A 129 -5.61 28.66 15.44
C ALA A 129 -6.63 28.79 14.30
N SER A 130 -7.20 29.99 14.19
CA SER A 130 -8.40 30.27 13.41
C SER A 130 -8.16 30.07 11.91
N LEU A 131 -9.23 29.62 11.23
CA LEU A 131 -9.40 29.45 9.78
C LEU A 131 -8.90 30.62 8.91
N THR A 132 -8.70 31.81 9.49
CA THR A 132 -8.30 33.03 8.82
C THR A 132 -6.83 33.05 8.38
N THR A 133 -5.98 32.16 8.92
CA THR A 133 -4.53 32.18 8.63
C THR A 133 -4.13 31.06 7.68
N ALA A 134 -4.86 30.86 6.57
CA ALA A 134 -4.41 30.26 5.30
C ALA A 134 -3.64 28.89 5.29
N ARG A 135 -3.48 28.22 6.44
CA ARG A 135 -2.62 27.05 6.66
C ARG A 135 -3.38 25.87 7.28
N THR A 136 -4.68 25.84 7.07
CA THR A 136 -5.59 24.81 7.58
C THR A 136 -5.46 23.47 6.85
N LEU A 137 -4.64 23.40 5.79
CA LEU A 137 -4.39 22.19 5.03
C LEU A 137 -3.05 21.56 5.41
N GLN A 138 -3.09 20.25 5.66
CA GLN A 138 -1.93 19.41 5.95
C GLN A 138 -1.88 18.27 4.93
N LEU A 139 -0.75 18.10 4.27
CA LEU A 139 -0.46 16.93 3.43
C LEU A 139 0.33 15.94 4.26
N ILE A 140 -0.22 14.75 4.44
CA ILE A 140 0.33 13.72 5.30
C ILE A 140 0.65 12.50 4.44
N THR A 141 1.92 12.12 4.39
CA THR A 141 2.39 10.96 3.64
C THR A 141 2.54 9.77 4.57
N ILE A 142 1.79 8.71 4.31
CA ILE A 142 1.83 7.44 5.03
C ILE A 142 2.56 6.43 4.14
N SER A 143 3.43 5.61 4.73
CA SER A 143 4.01 4.44 4.10
C SER A 143 3.59 3.20 4.87
N VAL A 144 3.25 2.15 4.12
CA VAL A 144 3.00 0.81 4.66
C VAL A 144 3.94 -0.15 3.96
N THR A 145 4.63 -0.96 4.74
CA THR A 145 5.56 -1.97 4.25
C THR A 145 5.14 -3.33 4.78
N SER A 146 4.79 -4.26 3.88
CA SER A 146 4.46 -5.63 4.23
C SER A 146 5.68 -6.34 4.82
N PRO A 147 5.47 -7.40 5.64
CA PRO A 147 6.57 -8.25 6.11
C PRO A 147 7.37 -8.92 4.99
N SER A 148 6.79 -9.06 3.79
CA SER A 148 7.47 -9.57 2.59
C SER A 148 8.36 -8.53 1.88
N GLY A 149 8.34 -7.27 2.33
CA GLY A 149 9.15 -6.18 1.79
C GLY A 149 8.46 -5.33 0.71
N TYR A 150 7.19 -5.60 0.39
CA TYR A 150 6.41 -4.76 -0.51
C TYR A 150 5.98 -3.48 0.21
N SER A 151 6.25 -2.31 -0.39
CA SER A 151 5.92 -1.02 0.22
C SER A 151 5.08 -0.17 -0.72
N LYS A 152 4.09 0.54 -0.16
CA LYS A 152 3.34 1.60 -0.85
C LYS A 152 3.21 2.82 0.04
N THR A 153 3.07 3.97 -0.61
CA THR A 153 2.83 5.25 0.04
C THR A 153 1.50 5.83 -0.40
N LEU A 154 0.83 6.53 0.51
CA LEU A 154 -0.39 7.28 0.24
C LEU A 154 -0.27 8.67 0.83
N GLU A 155 -0.72 9.67 0.07
CA GLU A 155 -0.80 11.04 0.53
C GLU A 155 -2.25 11.40 0.84
N VAL A 156 -2.46 11.97 2.03
CA VAL A 156 -3.78 12.37 2.49
C VAL A 156 -3.74 13.85 2.81
N VAL A 157 -4.63 14.62 2.18
CA VAL A 157 -4.83 16.03 2.52
C VAL A 157 -5.89 16.12 3.60
N LYS A 158 -5.49 16.66 4.75
CA LYS A 158 -6.37 16.95 5.87
C LYS A 158 -6.64 18.44 5.92
N ASN A 159 -7.87 18.80 6.25
CA ASN A 159 -8.29 20.18 6.37
C ASN A 159 -8.93 20.45 7.73
N ASN A 160 -8.88 21.71 8.17
CA ASN A 160 -9.60 22.20 9.33
C ASN A 160 -10.78 23.06 8.87
N VAL A 161 -11.80 22.49 8.21
CA VAL A 161 -12.97 23.27 7.71
C VAL A 161 -14.14 23.30 8.71
N PHE A 162 -14.09 22.51 9.77
CA PHE A 162 -15.10 22.49 10.81
C PHE A 162 -14.43 22.59 12.17
N ALA A 163 -14.52 23.75 12.81
CA ALA A 163 -14.34 23.82 14.25
C ALA A 163 -15.39 22.88 14.86
N ARG A 164 -14.96 21.76 15.42
CA ARG A 164 -15.86 20.87 16.16
C ARG A 164 -16.33 21.66 17.38
N VAL A 165 -17.54 22.20 17.33
CA VAL A 165 -18.19 22.79 18.51
C VAL A 165 -18.49 21.62 19.44
N ILE A 166 -17.63 21.42 20.43
CA ILE A 166 -17.89 20.50 21.53
C ILE A 166 -18.84 21.27 22.46
N SER A 167 -20.14 20.98 22.37
CA SER A 167 -21.16 21.42 23.34
C SER A 167 -21.18 20.49 24.55
#